data_AF-A0A674HMF3-F1
#
_entry.id   AF-A0A674HMF3-F1
#
_cell.length_a   1.000
_cell.length_b   1.000
_cell.length_c   1.000
_cell.angle_alpha   90.00
_cell.angle_beta   90.00
_cell.angle_gamma   90.00
#
_symmetry.space_group_name_H-M   'P 1'
#
loop_
_entity.id
_entity.type
_entity.pdbx_description
1 polymer ?
#
loop_
_entity_poly.entity_id
_entity_poly.type
_entity_poly.pdbx_seq_one_letter_code
_entity_poly.pdbx_strand_id
1 'polypeptide(L)' 'PQAPPPRGEEEIPELEIDVDELLDMESDGARSARVQEILVDCYKPTEAFVGDLLEKIRGMQKLNTPQKK' A
#
# COMPACT_ATOMS: atom_id res chain seq x y z
N PRO A 1 -40.12 6.66 5.55
CA PRO A 1 -39.17 5.79 4.83
C PRO A 1 -37.73 6.33 4.97
N GLN A 2 -37.02 5.81 5.96
CA GLN A 2 -35.58 6.03 6.10
C GLN A 2 -34.90 5.19 5.01
N ALA A 3 -34.11 5.82 4.15
CA ALA A 3 -33.31 5.09 3.18
C ALA A 3 -32.39 4.10 3.93
N PRO A 4 -32.21 2.85 3.46
CA PRO A 4 -31.21 1.98 4.04
C PRO A 4 -29.84 2.66 3.93
N PRO A 5 -28.95 2.54 4.93
CA PRO A 5 -27.58 3.03 4.81
C PRO A 5 -26.92 2.38 3.59
N PRO A 6 -25.99 3.08 2.91
CA PRO A 6 -25.27 2.50 1.78
C PRO A 6 -24.56 1.23 2.23
N ARG A 7 -25.09 0.08 1.78
CA ARG A 7 -24.44 -1.22 1.94
C ARG A 7 -23.24 -1.25 1.00
N GLY A 8 -22.05 -0.96 1.52
CA GLY A 8 -20.80 -1.23 0.78
C GLY A 8 -19.62 -0.29 1.00
N GLU A 9 -19.74 0.75 1.83
CA GLU A 9 -18.65 1.73 2.06
C GLU A 9 -18.21 1.84 3.54
N GLU A 10 -18.74 1.03 4.46
CA GLU A 10 -18.59 1.26 5.91
C GLU A 10 -17.44 0.47 6.60
N GLU A 11 -16.57 -0.24 5.87
CA GLU A 11 -15.50 -1.03 6.52
C GLU A 11 -14.14 -0.99 5.79
N ILE A 12 -13.85 0.01 4.94
CA ILE A 12 -12.44 0.22 4.56
C ILE A 12 -11.78 0.85 5.78
N PRO A 13 -10.92 0.12 6.52
CA PRO A 13 -10.27 0.70 7.68
C PRO A 13 -9.37 1.83 7.19
N GLU A 14 -9.19 2.88 7.99
CA GLU A 14 -8.16 3.88 7.73
C GLU A 14 -6.80 3.21 7.93
N LEU A 15 -6.28 2.62 6.85
CA LEU A 15 -5.01 1.91 6.83
C LEU A 15 -3.91 2.86 6.34
N GLU A 16 -2.96 3.15 7.23
CA GLU A 16 -1.77 3.94 6.89
C GLU A 16 -0.65 2.99 6.42
N ILE A 17 -0.15 3.24 5.21
CA ILE A 17 1.01 2.54 4.66
C ILE A 17 2.19 3.48 4.74
N ASP A 18 3.20 3.10 5.53
CA ASP A 18 4.39 3.91 5.74
C ASP A 18 5.36 3.76 4.56
N VAL A 19 5.47 4.81 3.75
CA VAL A 19 6.27 4.77 2.50
C VAL A 19 7.77 4.76 2.80
N ASP A 20 8.22 5.44 3.87
CA ASP A 20 9.63 5.42 4.29
C ASP A 20 10.05 4.03 4.77
N GLU A 21 9.19 3.33 5.51
CA GLU A 21 9.42 1.93 5.92
C GLU A 21 9.59 1.02 4.69
N LEU A 22 8.69 1.14 3.69
CA LEU A 22 8.78 0.34 2.47
C LEU A 22 10.00 0.70 1.61
N LEU A 23 10.44 1.95 1.63
CA LEU A 23 11.65 2.40 0.94
C LEU A 23 12.92 1.83 1.58
N ASP A 24 12.95 1.64 2.90
CA ASP A 24 14.10 1.06 3.63
C ASP A 24 14.24 -0.45 3.39
N MET A 25 13.13 -1.13 3.07
CA MET A 25 13.15 -2.58 2.77
C MET A 25 14.00 -2.92 1.54
N GLU A 26 14.74 -4.02 1.64
CA GLU A 26 15.72 -4.45 0.62
C GLU A 26 15.11 -5.17 -0.60
N SER A 27 13.87 -5.66 -0.50
CA SER A 27 13.25 -6.48 -1.54
C SER A 27 11.77 -6.18 -1.75
N ASP A 28 11.33 -6.23 -3.01
CA ASP A 28 9.92 -6.09 -3.38
C ASP A 28 9.04 -7.17 -2.73
N GLY A 29 9.59 -8.36 -2.42
CA GLY A 29 8.86 -9.40 -1.70
C GLY A 29 8.57 -9.05 -0.23
N ALA A 30 9.50 -8.36 0.44
CA ALA A 30 9.28 -7.90 1.81
C ALA A 30 8.27 -6.73 1.83
N ARG A 31 8.38 -5.82 0.86
CA ARG A 31 7.44 -4.71 0.68
C ARG A 31 6.03 -5.21 0.37
N SER A 32 5.90 -6.19 -0.52
CA SER A 32 4.60 -6.74 -0.92
C SER A 32 3.92 -7.47 0.23
N ALA A 33 4.68 -8.20 1.05
CA ALA A 33 4.17 -8.85 2.24
C ALA A 33 3.67 -7.82 3.26
N ARG A 34 4.43 -6.73 3.48
CA ARG A 34 4.05 -5.66 4.40
C ARG A 34 2.77 -4.95 3.98
N VAL A 35 2.64 -4.62 2.69
CA VAL A 35 1.42 -4.00 2.15
C VAL A 35 0.23 -4.95 2.22
N GLN A 36 0.43 -6.25 1.96
CA GLN A 36 -0.62 -7.26 2.09
C GLN A 36 -1.09 -7.46 3.54
N GLU A 37 -0.18 -7.42 4.52
CA GLU A 37 -0.52 -7.48 5.94
C GLU A 37 -1.38 -6.29 6.35
N ILE A 38 -1.06 -5.09 5.86
CA ILE A 38 -1.86 -3.89 6.13
C ILE A 38 -3.25 -4.03 5.48
N LEU A 39 -3.29 -4.54 4.25
CA LEU A 39 -4.52 -4.72 3.47
C LEU A 39 -5.26 -6.03 3.78
N VAL A 40 -4.88 -6.78 4.82
CA VAL A 40 -5.47 -8.10 5.13
C VAL A 40 -6.97 -8.00 5.45
N ASP A 41 -7.39 -6.89 6.06
CA ASP A 41 -8.78 -6.57 6.38
C ASP A 41 -9.55 -5.95 5.18
N CYS A 42 -8.88 -5.71 4.04
CA CYS A 42 -9.56 -5.24 2.84
C CYS A 42 -10.27 -6.39 2.12
N TYR A 43 -11.60 -6.36 2.08
CA TYR A 43 -12.43 -7.33 1.38
C TYR A 43 -12.39 -7.28 -0.16
N LYS A 44 -11.45 -6.52 -0.76
CA LYS A 44 -11.32 -6.34 -2.22
C LYS A 44 -9.96 -6.85 -2.71
N PRO A 45 -9.84 -7.26 -3.99
CA PRO A 45 -8.55 -7.65 -4.54
C PRO A 45 -7.57 -6.47 -4.48
N THR A 46 -6.53 -6.62 -3.67
CA THR A 46 -5.48 -5.60 -3.47
C THR A 46 -4.23 -5.88 -4.29
N GLU A 47 -4.18 -7.00 -5.01
CA GLU A 47 -3.02 -7.46 -5.77
C GLU A 47 -2.54 -6.42 -6.81
N ALA A 48 -3.49 -5.78 -7.51
CA ALA A 48 -3.18 -4.68 -8.44
C ALA A 48 -2.60 -3.46 -7.72
N PHE A 49 -3.19 -3.07 -6.58
CA PHE A 49 -2.70 -1.96 -5.77
C PHE A 49 -1.29 -2.21 -5.22
N VAL A 50 -1.04 -3.42 -4.72
CA VAL A 50 0.29 -3.85 -4.26
C VAL A 50 1.30 -3.73 -5.39
N GLY A 51 0.97 -4.23 -6.59
CA GLY A 51 1.83 -4.11 -7.77
C GLY A 51 2.16 -2.66 -8.15
N ASP A 52 1.14 -1.81 -8.28
CA ASP A 52 1.29 -0.38 -8.58
C ASP A 52 2.13 0.36 -7.53
N LEU A 53 1.89 0.07 -6.25
CA LEU A 53 2.61 0.70 -5.15
C LEU A 53 4.09 0.32 -5.16
N LEU A 54 4.42 -0.96 -5.40
CA LEU A 54 5.79 -1.45 -5.51
C LEU A 54 6.54 -0.82 -6.68
N GLU A 55 5.89 -0.69 -7.85
CA GLU A 55 6.48 -0.01 -9.00
C GLU A 55 6.84 1.44 -8.67
N LYS A 56 5.94 2.12 -7.95
CA LYS A 56 6.13 3.51 -7.51
C LYS A 56 7.27 3.63 -6.50
N ILE A 57 7.34 2.75 -5.50
CA ILE A 57 8.43 2.69 -4.51
C ILE A 57 9.78 2.43 -5.20
N ARG A 58 9.81 1.51 -6.16
CA ARG A 58 11.02 1.22 -6.95
C ARG A 58 11.47 2.42 -7.79
N GLY A 59 10.54 3.21 -8.31
CA GLY A 59 10.83 4.50 -8.94
C GLY A 59 11.37 5.53 -7.95
N MET A 60 10.80 5.60 -6.76
CA MET A 60 11.19 6.55 -5.70
C MET A 60 12.56 6.22 -5.07
N GLN A 61 12.92 4.95 -4.87
CA GLN A 61 14.24 4.56 -4.34
C GLN A 61 15.40 5.09 -5.20
N LYS A 62 15.23 5.14 -6.53
CA LYS A 62 16.23 5.70 -7.45
C LYS A 62 16.41 7.22 -7.31
N LEU A 63 15.39 7.91 -6.83
CA LEU A 63 15.42 9.35 -6.56
C LEU A 63 15.96 9.65 -5.15
N ASN A 64 15.75 8.73 -4.20
CA ASN A 64 16.16 8.88 -2.80
C ASN A 64 17.61 8.46 -2.52
N THR A 65 18.31 7.82 -3.47
CA THR A 65 19.78 7.75 -3.39
C THR A 65 20.33 9.18 -3.41
N PRO A 66 20.96 9.68 -2.32
CA PRO A 66 21.61 10.98 -2.36
C PRO A 66 22.60 10.93 -3.52
N GLN A 67 22.47 11.86 -4.47
CA GLN A 67 23.46 12.08 -5.52
C GLN A 67 24.80 12.32 -4.82
N LYS A 68 25.56 11.25 -4.55
CA LYS A 68 26.92 11.36 -4.05
C LYS A 68 27.73 11.95 -5.20
N LYS A 69 27.92 13.27 -5.10
CA LYS A 69 28.95 14.15 -5.69
C LYS A 69 29.43 13.84 -7.11
#